data_AF-W7SIZ4-F1
#
_entry.id   AF-W7SIZ4-F1
#
_cell.length_a   1.000
_cell.length_b   1.000
_cell.length_c   1.000
_cell.angle_alpha   90.00
_cell.angle_beta   90.00
_cell.angle_gamma   90.00
#
_symmetry.space_group_name_H-M   'P 1'
#
loop_
_entity.id
_entity.type
_entity.pdbx_description
1 polymer ?
#
loop_
_entity_poly.entity_id
_entity_poly.type
_entity_poly.pdbx_seq_one_letter_code
_entity_poly.pdbx_strand_id
1 'polypeptide(L)'
;MNRGDDQAGVHFLLSLIKPEDAAAVRRRLGLGVSRTQSGEMALWQLERLSAPRSAWLWMMEQNDPAVNQLVFHRHDIPDVLKRDILRGQPFGGTKPRLLRRRLPHCGQRGCLHEEPVIPVGRRGVIGELREASTMGAGRVAARAVDWSLWAQVAEADREQPLPGYARWALAVRIDCPPELRAQFGQHPKFVHRLRQAGIVELRDYVERGRPPRQVLGVLHCGTQLFPQRAAEAAALLAPLVRAEIGTNLDAWAVLAQLLPTFAGTAPELISTSGAVATV
;
A
#
# COMPACT_ATOMS: atom_id res chain seq x y z
N MET A 1 10.73 18.91 -14.50
CA MET A 1 10.26 19.07 -13.10
C MET A 1 8.76 18.82 -13.08
N ASN A 2 8.31 17.73 -12.45
CA ASN A 2 6.93 17.23 -12.57
C ASN A 2 6.02 17.93 -11.55
N ARG A 3 5.61 19.18 -11.84
CA ARG A 3 4.80 19.99 -10.91
C ARG A 3 3.55 19.28 -10.36
N GLY A 4 3.00 18.30 -11.09
CA GLY A 4 1.80 17.59 -10.68
C GLY A 4 1.95 16.69 -9.44
N ASP A 5 3.12 16.06 -9.23
CA ASP A 5 3.32 15.17 -8.06
C ASP A 5 3.49 15.97 -6.77
N ASP A 6 4.24 17.08 -6.84
CA ASP A 6 4.45 17.95 -5.68
C ASP A 6 3.11 18.54 -5.19
N GLN A 7 2.21 18.89 -6.12
CA GLN A 7 0.88 19.39 -5.79
C GLN A 7 -0.01 18.33 -5.12
N ALA A 8 0.08 17.06 -5.52
CA ALA A 8 -0.69 15.97 -4.91
C ALA A 8 -0.37 15.82 -3.41
N GLY A 9 0.91 15.87 -3.05
CA GLY A 9 1.33 15.79 -1.65
C GLY A 9 0.82 16.97 -0.81
N VAL A 10 0.90 18.19 -1.34
CA VAL A 10 0.34 19.38 -0.67
C VAL A 10 -1.19 19.27 -0.54
N HIS A 11 -1.89 18.79 -1.57
CA HIS A 11 -3.35 18.58 -1.51
C HIS A 11 -3.77 17.58 -0.45
N PHE A 12 -3.01 16.49 -0.25
CA PHE A 12 -3.27 15.55 0.83
C PHE A 12 -3.17 16.25 2.20
N LEU A 13 -2.09 17.00 2.46
CA LEU A 13 -1.92 17.70 3.74
C LEU A 13 -2.98 18.79 3.96
N LEU A 14 -3.38 19.50 2.91
CA LEU A 14 -4.47 20.50 2.97
C LEU A 14 -5.83 19.88 3.32
N SER A 15 -6.03 18.58 3.10
CA SER A 15 -7.25 17.89 3.53
C SER A 15 -7.30 17.66 5.05
N LEU A 16 -6.19 17.90 5.76
CA LEU A 16 -6.06 17.65 7.21
C LEU A 16 -6.36 18.89 8.08
N ILE A 17 -6.56 20.05 7.46
CA ILE A 17 -6.94 21.31 8.10
C ILE A 17 -8.36 21.71 7.69
N LYS A 18 -8.90 22.77 8.30
CA LYS A 18 -10.27 23.21 8.01
C LYS A 18 -10.40 23.65 6.53
N PRO A 19 -11.54 23.40 5.87
CA PRO A 19 -11.73 23.74 4.45
C PRO A 19 -11.46 25.21 4.11
N GLU A 20 -11.84 26.14 5.00
CA GLU A 20 -11.62 27.59 4.86
C GLU A 20 -10.14 27.96 4.88
N ASP A 21 -9.37 27.38 5.79
CA ASP A 21 -7.92 27.57 5.91
C ASP A 21 -7.21 26.98 4.68
N ALA A 22 -7.62 25.77 4.28
CA ALA A 22 -7.12 25.13 3.07
C ALA A 22 -7.39 25.98 1.81
N ALA A 23 -8.54 26.64 1.73
CA ALA A 23 -8.85 27.55 0.63
C ALA A 23 -7.96 28.79 0.63
N ALA A 24 -7.64 29.35 1.79
CA ALA A 24 -6.71 30.47 1.91
C ALA A 24 -5.29 30.08 1.46
N VAL A 25 -4.79 28.92 1.89
CA VAL A 25 -3.48 28.40 1.48
C VAL A 25 -3.44 28.14 -0.03
N ARG A 26 -4.48 27.51 -0.60
CA ARG A 26 -4.55 27.28 -2.05
C ARG A 26 -4.44 28.58 -2.84
N ARG A 27 -5.18 29.62 -2.43
CA ARG A 27 -5.09 30.95 -3.06
C ARG A 27 -3.68 31.53 -2.94
N ARG A 28 -3.06 31.46 -1.76
CA ARG A 28 -1.71 31.98 -1.51
C ARG A 28 -0.65 31.31 -2.39
N LEU A 29 -0.73 29.99 -2.54
CA LEU A 29 0.24 29.19 -3.29
C LEU A 29 -0.08 29.07 -4.79
N GLY A 30 -1.19 29.65 -5.27
CA GLY A 30 -1.63 29.49 -6.66
C GLY A 30 -2.01 28.05 -7.00
N LEU A 31 -2.46 27.27 -6.00
CA LEU A 31 -2.89 25.89 -6.18
C LEU A 31 -4.37 25.85 -6.58
N GLY A 32 -4.69 25.04 -7.58
CA GLY A 32 -6.07 24.76 -7.96
C GLY A 32 -6.81 23.92 -6.90
N VAL A 33 -8.09 23.63 -7.16
CA VAL A 33 -8.80 22.59 -6.41
C VAL A 33 -8.29 21.23 -6.85
N SER A 34 -8.08 20.32 -5.89
CA SER A 34 -7.73 18.94 -6.20
C SER A 34 -8.82 18.32 -7.05
N ARG A 35 -8.50 17.88 -8.26
CA ARG A 35 -9.44 17.19 -9.13
C ARG A 35 -9.60 15.75 -8.65
N THR A 36 -10.83 15.27 -8.53
CA THR A 36 -11.08 13.84 -8.42
C THR A 36 -10.54 13.17 -9.67
N GLN A 37 -9.64 12.20 -9.50
CA GLN A 37 -9.06 11.45 -10.60
C GLN A 37 -9.97 10.24 -10.89
N SER A 38 -9.89 9.70 -12.10
CA SER A 38 -10.43 8.37 -12.33
C SER A 38 -9.56 7.34 -11.60
N GLY A 39 -10.14 6.20 -11.21
CA GLY A 39 -9.37 5.12 -10.59
C GLY A 39 -8.17 4.65 -11.42
N GLU A 40 -8.31 4.65 -12.76
CA GLU A 40 -7.22 4.32 -13.69
C GLU A 40 -6.08 5.36 -13.64
N MET A 41 -6.40 6.65 -13.61
CA MET A 41 -5.41 7.71 -13.50
C MET A 41 -4.70 7.68 -12.15
N ALA A 42 -5.46 7.44 -11.07
CA ALA A 42 -4.90 7.28 -9.74
C ALA A 42 -3.98 6.05 -9.66
N LEU A 43 -4.34 4.93 -10.30
CA LEU A 43 -3.50 3.73 -10.38
C LEU A 43 -2.21 4.01 -11.15
N TRP A 44 -2.29 4.64 -12.31
CA TRP A 44 -1.12 5.03 -13.09
C TRP A 44 -0.18 5.95 -12.30
N GLN A 45 -0.74 6.91 -11.56
CA GLN A 45 0.06 7.77 -10.70
C GLN A 45 0.71 6.98 -9.55
N LEU A 46 -0.01 6.04 -8.95
CA LEU A 46 0.50 5.16 -7.89
C LEU A 46 1.71 4.32 -8.38
N GLU A 47 1.67 3.82 -9.62
CA GLU A 47 2.79 3.13 -10.26
C GLU A 47 3.98 4.07 -10.51
N ARG A 48 3.73 5.27 -11.03
CA ARG A 48 4.78 6.28 -11.26
C ARG A 48 5.48 6.67 -9.95
N LEU A 49 4.72 6.75 -8.87
CA LEU A 49 5.23 7.01 -7.53
C LEU A 49 5.93 5.80 -6.92
N SER A 50 6.14 4.70 -7.64
CA SER A 50 6.80 3.49 -7.12
C SER A 50 6.24 3.06 -5.77
N ALA A 51 4.90 3.05 -5.66
CA ALA A 51 4.22 2.74 -4.40
C ALA A 51 4.70 1.40 -3.82
N PRO A 52 4.75 1.26 -2.48
CA PRO A 52 5.09 -0.01 -1.87
C PRO A 52 4.08 -1.08 -2.28
N ARG A 53 4.51 -2.34 -2.36
CA ARG A 53 3.61 -3.46 -2.68
C ARG A 53 2.47 -3.58 -1.67
N SER A 54 2.66 -3.15 -0.41
CA SER A 54 1.57 -3.03 0.57
C SER A 54 0.40 -2.15 0.10
N ALA A 55 0.61 -1.16 -0.77
CA ALA A 55 -0.48 -0.35 -1.30
C ALA A 55 -1.50 -1.19 -2.09
N TRP A 56 -1.05 -2.26 -2.75
CA TRP A 56 -1.95 -3.21 -3.41
C TRP A 56 -2.80 -3.99 -2.42
N LEU A 57 -2.25 -4.34 -1.24
CA LEU A 57 -3.05 -4.92 -0.17
C LEU A 57 -4.09 -3.91 0.35
N TRP A 58 -3.69 -2.65 0.61
CA TRP A 58 -4.59 -1.61 1.09
C TRP A 58 -5.78 -1.37 0.14
N MET A 59 -5.53 -1.47 -1.16
CA MET A 59 -6.55 -1.44 -2.21
C MET A 59 -7.50 -2.64 -2.10
N MET A 60 -6.95 -3.86 -2.01
CA MET A 60 -7.76 -5.08 -1.91
C MET A 60 -8.60 -5.14 -0.63
N GLU A 61 -8.10 -4.59 0.48
CA GLU A 61 -8.82 -4.51 1.77
C GLU A 61 -10.11 -3.67 1.70
N GLN A 62 -10.27 -2.81 0.69
CA GLN A 62 -11.52 -2.07 0.47
C GLN A 62 -12.68 -3.00 0.09
N ASN A 63 -12.37 -4.19 -0.44
CA ASN A 63 -13.36 -5.11 -0.98
C ASN A 63 -14.30 -4.44 -2.01
N ASP A 64 -13.77 -3.47 -2.77
CA ASP A 64 -14.46 -2.78 -3.85
C ASP A 64 -14.18 -3.50 -5.18
N PRO A 65 -15.22 -3.97 -5.92
CA PRO A 65 -15.01 -4.64 -7.21
C PRO A 65 -14.23 -3.82 -8.24
N ALA A 66 -14.41 -2.50 -8.30
CA ALA A 66 -13.72 -1.65 -9.25
C ALA A 66 -12.23 -1.53 -8.91
N VAL A 67 -11.90 -1.39 -7.63
CA VAL A 67 -10.50 -1.37 -7.15
C VAL A 67 -9.85 -2.74 -7.34
N ASN A 68 -10.55 -3.82 -7.03
CA ASN A 68 -10.06 -5.18 -7.22
C ASN A 68 -9.83 -5.51 -8.70
N GLN A 69 -10.64 -4.97 -9.61
CA GLN A 69 -10.41 -5.08 -11.05
C GLN A 69 -9.06 -4.44 -11.44
N LEU A 70 -8.78 -3.23 -10.94
CA LEU A 70 -7.49 -2.55 -11.18
C LEU A 70 -6.31 -3.40 -10.70
N VAL A 71 -6.41 -4.00 -9.51
CA VAL A 71 -5.36 -4.88 -8.96
C VAL A 71 -5.23 -6.18 -9.78
N PHE A 72 -6.35 -6.78 -10.21
CA PHE A 72 -6.36 -8.02 -11.00
C PHE A 72 -5.54 -7.91 -12.30
N HIS A 73 -5.56 -6.75 -12.96
CA HIS A 73 -4.85 -6.53 -14.22
C HIS A 73 -3.34 -6.32 -14.09
N ARG A 74 -2.84 -6.21 -12.86
CA ARG A 74 -1.41 -6.07 -12.65
C ARG A 74 -0.67 -7.38 -12.94
N HIS A 75 0.44 -7.27 -13.68
CA HIS A 75 1.26 -8.42 -14.06
C HIS A 75 2.06 -9.00 -12.88
N ASP A 76 2.35 -8.20 -11.85
CA ASP A 76 3.13 -8.58 -10.67
C ASP A 76 2.28 -9.19 -9.54
N ILE A 77 0.95 -9.24 -9.71
CA ILE A 77 0.03 -9.90 -8.79
C ILE A 77 -0.01 -11.40 -9.10
N PRO A 78 0.32 -12.29 -8.14
CA PRO A 78 0.28 -13.73 -8.32
C PRO A 78 -1.12 -14.24 -8.69
N ASP A 79 -1.16 -15.30 -9.49
CA ASP A 79 -2.39 -15.95 -9.93
C ASP A 79 -3.30 -16.41 -8.79
N VAL A 80 -2.73 -16.80 -7.65
CA VAL A 80 -3.53 -17.17 -6.48
C VAL A 80 -4.31 -15.99 -5.91
N LEU A 81 -3.73 -14.78 -5.92
CA LEU A 81 -4.43 -13.56 -5.53
C LEU A 81 -5.48 -13.15 -6.56
N LYS A 82 -5.19 -13.33 -7.85
CA LYS A 82 -6.18 -13.13 -8.92
C LYS A 82 -7.38 -14.07 -8.74
N ARG A 83 -7.13 -15.34 -8.40
CA ARG A 83 -8.16 -16.31 -8.06
C ARG A 83 -8.97 -15.89 -6.83
N ASP A 84 -8.31 -15.44 -5.77
CA ASP A 84 -8.97 -14.96 -4.55
C ASP A 84 -9.85 -13.73 -4.83
N ILE A 85 -9.38 -12.79 -5.66
CA ILE A 85 -10.18 -11.67 -6.18
C ILE A 85 -11.41 -12.16 -6.97
N LEU A 86 -11.24 -13.09 -7.91
CA LEU A 86 -12.34 -13.63 -8.72
C LEU A 86 -13.40 -14.35 -7.88
N ARG A 87 -12.96 -15.03 -6.82
CA ARG A 87 -13.83 -15.72 -5.85
C ARG A 87 -14.49 -14.76 -4.85
N GLY A 88 -14.11 -13.47 -4.87
CA GLY A 88 -14.60 -12.47 -3.93
C GLY A 88 -14.19 -12.76 -2.48
N GLN A 89 -13.03 -13.37 -2.29
CA GLN A 89 -12.43 -13.54 -0.96
C GLN A 89 -12.14 -12.15 -0.39
N PRO A 90 -12.61 -11.84 0.82
CA PRO A 90 -12.31 -10.56 1.43
C PRO A 90 -10.84 -10.49 1.81
N PHE A 91 -10.24 -9.33 1.59
CA PHE A 91 -8.92 -9.02 2.14
C PHE A 91 -9.11 -8.17 3.42
N GLY A 92 -8.35 -8.49 4.46
CA GLY A 92 -8.44 -7.83 5.76
C GLY A 92 -9.49 -8.42 6.72
N GLY A 93 -9.52 -7.90 7.95
CA GLY A 93 -10.33 -8.44 9.05
C GLY A 93 -11.78 -7.96 9.15
N THR A 94 -12.27 -7.15 8.19
CA THR A 94 -13.65 -6.68 8.23
C THR A 94 -14.61 -7.74 7.69
N LYS A 95 -15.85 -7.76 8.21
CA LYS A 95 -16.87 -8.78 7.87
C LYS A 95 -16.95 -8.96 6.35
N PRO A 96 -16.89 -10.22 5.84
CA PRO A 96 -16.90 -10.49 4.40
C PRO A 96 -18.10 -9.84 3.73
N ARG A 97 -17.89 -8.74 3.01
CA ARG A 97 -18.77 -8.41 1.90
C ARG A 97 -18.24 -9.22 0.74
N LEU A 98 -18.75 -10.45 0.61
CA LEU A 98 -18.53 -11.22 -0.62
C LEU A 98 -18.84 -10.29 -1.79
N LEU A 99 -17.92 -10.20 -2.75
CA LEU A 99 -18.19 -9.51 -4.01
C LEU A 99 -19.36 -10.26 -4.65
N ARG A 100 -20.59 -9.74 -4.47
CA ARG A 100 -21.82 -10.40 -4.96
C ARG A 100 -21.88 -10.51 -6.48
N ARG A 101 -20.90 -9.96 -7.20
CA ARG A 101 -20.78 -10.01 -8.64
C ARG A 101 -19.38 -10.47 -9.03
N ARG A 102 -19.32 -11.45 -9.94
CA ARG A 102 -18.15 -11.63 -10.82
C ARG A 102 -17.76 -10.25 -11.35
N LEU A 103 -16.47 -9.94 -11.40
CA LEU A 103 -15.97 -8.68 -11.94
C LEU A 103 -16.77 -8.34 -13.20
N PRO A 104 -17.47 -7.19 -13.25
CA PRO A 104 -18.23 -6.82 -14.44
C PRO A 104 -17.30 -6.90 -15.65
N HIS A 105 -17.84 -7.29 -16.80
CA HIS A 105 -17.12 -7.48 -18.06
C HIS A 105 -15.98 -6.45 -18.15
N CYS A 106 -14.75 -6.93 -18.09
CA CYS A 106 -13.63 -6.02 -18.11
C CYS A 106 -13.61 -5.35 -19.49
N GLY A 107 -13.60 -4.02 -19.51
CA GLY A 107 -13.52 -3.25 -20.74
C GLY A 107 -12.20 -3.48 -21.52
N GLN A 108 -11.23 -4.20 -20.95
CA GLN A 108 -10.04 -4.63 -21.68
C GLN A 108 -10.40 -5.73 -22.68
N ARG A 109 -10.13 -5.41 -23.95
CA ARG A 109 -10.32 -6.32 -25.07
C ARG A 109 -9.56 -7.63 -24.83
N GLY A 110 -10.30 -8.74 -24.81
CA GLY A 110 -9.73 -10.08 -24.64
C GLY A 110 -9.51 -10.53 -23.19
N CYS A 111 -9.95 -9.76 -22.19
CA CYS A 111 -9.92 -10.24 -20.81
C CYS A 111 -11.06 -11.23 -20.56
N LEU A 112 -10.72 -12.50 -20.38
CA LEU A 112 -11.69 -13.58 -20.12
C LEU A 112 -12.00 -13.77 -18.63
N HIS A 113 -11.25 -13.13 -17.73
CA HIS A 113 -11.32 -13.34 -16.27
C HIS A 113 -11.37 -14.84 -15.88
N GLU A 114 -10.65 -15.68 -16.61
CA GLU A 114 -10.58 -17.11 -16.30
C GLU A 114 -9.88 -17.31 -14.97
N GLU A 115 -10.44 -18.20 -14.16
CA GLU A 115 -9.86 -18.54 -12.86
C GLU A 115 -8.51 -19.23 -13.10
N PRO A 116 -7.39 -18.68 -12.60
CA PRO A 116 -6.09 -19.29 -12.82
C PRO A 116 -5.98 -20.69 -12.19
N VAL A 117 -5.43 -21.63 -12.94
CA VAL A 117 -5.07 -22.96 -12.41
C VAL A 117 -3.79 -22.81 -11.57
N ILE A 118 -3.90 -23.08 -10.28
CA ILE A 118 -2.76 -23.03 -9.36
C ILE A 118 -2.15 -24.42 -9.27
N PRO A 119 -0.95 -24.66 -9.81
CA PRO A 119 -0.32 -25.96 -9.74
C PRO A 119 0.04 -26.28 -8.29
N VAL A 120 -0.40 -27.45 -7.83
CA VAL A 120 -0.03 -28.01 -6.53
C VAL A 120 0.72 -29.30 -6.78
N GLY A 121 1.92 -29.42 -6.22
CA GLY A 121 2.73 -30.63 -6.34
C GLY A 121 2.09 -31.83 -5.63
N ARG A 122 2.62 -33.03 -5.88
CA ARG A 122 2.05 -34.29 -5.35
C ARG A 122 2.03 -34.33 -3.82
N ARG A 123 2.91 -33.57 -3.16
CA ARG A 123 3.04 -33.51 -1.71
C ARG A 123 2.13 -32.46 -1.05
N GLY A 124 1.29 -31.78 -1.84
CA GLY A 124 0.46 -30.68 -1.36
C GLY A 124 1.29 -29.43 -1.03
N VAL A 125 0.61 -28.32 -0.75
CA VAL A 125 1.27 -27.01 -0.55
C VAL A 125 2.26 -27.03 0.62
N ILE A 126 1.88 -27.62 1.76
CA ILE A 126 2.76 -27.70 2.94
C ILE A 126 3.98 -28.60 2.69
N GLY A 127 3.80 -29.74 2.03
CA GLY A 127 4.91 -30.64 1.69
C GLY A 127 5.93 -29.95 0.78
N GLU A 128 5.47 -29.27 -0.27
CA GLU A 128 6.33 -28.50 -1.17
C GLU A 128 7.06 -27.34 -0.44
N LEU A 129 6.39 -26.67 0.51
CA LEU A 129 7.04 -25.64 1.35
C LEU A 129 8.13 -26.23 2.24
N ARG A 130 7.93 -27.43 2.81
CA ARG A 130 8.92 -28.10 3.66
C ARG A 130 10.15 -28.57 2.88
N GLU A 131 9.99 -28.89 1.61
CA GLU A 131 11.08 -29.38 0.75
C GLU A 131 11.80 -28.29 -0.02
N ALA A 132 11.36 -27.03 0.12
CA ALA A 132 11.96 -25.89 -0.55
C ALA A 132 13.42 -25.66 -0.10
N SER A 133 14.36 -26.24 -0.85
CA SER A 133 15.80 -26.14 -0.62
C SER A 133 16.46 -24.96 -1.34
N THR A 134 15.72 -24.26 -2.20
CA THR A 134 16.20 -23.09 -2.94
C THR A 134 15.16 -21.95 -2.92
N MET A 135 15.62 -20.73 -3.22
CA MET A 135 14.71 -19.58 -3.35
C MET A 135 13.67 -19.76 -4.47
N GLY A 136 14.04 -20.42 -5.56
CA GLY A 136 13.12 -20.72 -6.67
C GLY A 136 12.01 -21.67 -6.22
N ALA A 137 12.37 -22.79 -5.59
CA ALA A 137 11.40 -23.75 -5.05
C ALA A 137 10.49 -23.10 -4.00
N GLY A 138 11.05 -22.31 -3.08
CA GLY A 138 10.28 -21.57 -2.08
C GLY A 138 9.27 -20.60 -2.69
N ARG A 139 9.61 -19.88 -3.77
CA ARG A 139 8.68 -19.01 -4.49
C ARG A 139 7.57 -19.78 -5.21
N VAL A 140 7.90 -20.90 -5.85
CA VAL A 140 6.92 -21.74 -6.54
C VAL A 140 5.93 -22.30 -5.53
N ALA A 141 6.40 -22.91 -4.43
CA ALA A 141 5.55 -23.44 -3.38
C ALA A 141 4.71 -22.33 -2.71
N ALA A 142 5.33 -21.19 -2.39
CA ALA A 142 4.62 -20.06 -1.79
C ALA A 142 3.51 -19.52 -2.69
N ARG A 143 3.66 -19.51 -4.02
CA ARG A 143 2.61 -19.08 -4.97
C ARG A 143 1.35 -19.96 -4.95
N ALA A 144 1.44 -21.19 -4.44
CA ALA A 144 0.31 -22.08 -4.29
C ALA A 144 -0.50 -21.85 -3.01
N VAL A 145 0.00 -21.04 -2.07
CA VAL A 145 -0.74 -20.66 -0.85
C VAL A 145 -1.83 -19.64 -1.20
N ASP A 146 -3.08 -20.06 -1.04
CA ASP A 146 -4.25 -19.18 -1.10
C ASP A 146 -4.68 -18.71 0.28
N TRP A 147 -5.66 -17.80 0.32
CA TRP A 147 -6.16 -17.22 1.56
C TRP A 147 -6.58 -18.25 2.61
N SER A 148 -7.20 -19.37 2.19
CA SER A 148 -7.71 -20.41 3.09
C SER A 148 -6.60 -21.26 3.73
N LEU A 149 -5.41 -21.25 3.14
CA LEU A 149 -4.28 -22.07 3.59
C LEU A 149 -3.39 -21.35 4.61
N TRP A 150 -3.55 -20.05 4.85
CA TRP A 150 -2.67 -19.31 5.76
C TRP A 150 -2.67 -19.85 7.20
N ALA A 151 -3.83 -20.27 7.71
CA ALA A 151 -3.93 -20.88 9.05
C ALA A 151 -3.16 -22.22 9.12
N GLN A 152 -3.23 -23.03 8.06
CA GLN A 152 -2.49 -24.30 7.98
C GLN A 152 -0.98 -24.06 7.85
N VAL A 153 -0.55 -23.04 7.11
CA VAL A 153 0.87 -22.65 7.02
C VAL A 153 1.39 -22.20 8.39
N ALA A 154 0.61 -21.41 9.13
CA ALA A 154 0.98 -20.96 10.46
C ALA A 154 1.12 -22.13 11.44
N GLU A 155 0.18 -23.07 11.42
CA GLU A 155 0.25 -24.30 12.22
C GLU A 155 1.46 -25.16 11.84
N ALA A 156 1.64 -25.43 10.55
CA ALA A 156 2.73 -26.26 10.06
C ALA A 156 4.11 -25.71 10.45
N ASP A 157 4.28 -24.37 10.45
CA ASP A 157 5.52 -23.71 10.87
C ASP A 157 5.73 -23.72 12.40
N ARG A 158 4.65 -23.74 13.19
CA ARG A 158 4.72 -23.92 14.65
C ARG A 158 5.12 -25.33 15.03
N GLU A 159 4.52 -26.33 14.38
CA GLU A 159 4.85 -27.75 14.59
C GLU A 159 6.30 -28.06 14.18
N GLN A 160 6.69 -27.61 12.98
CA GLN A 160 8.03 -27.78 12.45
C GLN A 160 8.42 -26.54 11.63
N PRO A 161 9.39 -25.74 12.09
CA PRO A 161 9.88 -24.57 11.37
C PRO A 161 10.10 -24.83 9.87
N LEU A 162 9.43 -24.05 9.03
CA LEU A 162 9.62 -24.11 7.59
C LEU A 162 11.05 -23.67 7.22
N PRO A 163 11.64 -24.20 6.13
CA PRO A 163 12.95 -23.76 5.67
C PRO A 163 12.99 -22.24 5.42
N GLY A 164 14.16 -21.64 5.64
CA GLY A 164 14.33 -20.18 5.51
C GLY A 164 13.91 -19.61 4.14
N TYR A 165 14.10 -20.37 3.05
CA TYR A 165 13.65 -19.96 1.71
C TYR A 165 12.13 -19.91 1.58
N ALA A 166 11.41 -20.86 2.17
CA ALA A 166 9.95 -20.87 2.21
C ALA A 166 9.42 -19.73 3.09
N ARG A 167 9.95 -19.58 4.31
CA ARG A 167 9.59 -18.47 5.22
C ARG A 167 9.77 -17.12 4.56
N TRP A 168 10.90 -16.89 3.90
CA TRP A 168 11.15 -15.64 3.18
C TRP A 168 10.19 -15.46 1.99
N ALA A 169 9.97 -16.49 1.18
CA ALA A 169 9.05 -16.43 0.05
C ALA A 169 7.62 -16.08 0.47
N LEU A 170 7.16 -16.63 1.59
CA LEU A 170 5.85 -16.33 2.18
C LEU A 170 5.81 -14.92 2.77
N ALA A 171 6.82 -14.53 3.54
CA ALA A 171 6.87 -13.24 4.24
C ALA A 171 6.79 -12.03 3.30
N VAL A 172 7.37 -12.13 2.09
CA VAL A 172 7.34 -11.06 1.07
C VAL A 172 6.07 -11.04 0.22
N ARG A 173 5.13 -11.94 0.47
CA ARG A 173 3.80 -11.85 -0.13
C ARG A 173 3.00 -10.74 0.56
N ILE A 174 2.28 -9.98 -0.25
CA ILE A 174 1.45 -8.87 0.24
C ILE A 174 0.32 -9.37 1.13
N ASP A 175 -0.18 -10.58 0.89
CA ASP A 175 -1.29 -11.20 1.63
C ASP A 175 -0.86 -12.10 2.79
N CYS A 176 0.44 -12.18 3.10
CA CYS A 176 0.88 -12.93 4.29
C CYS A 176 0.35 -12.23 5.56
N PRO A 177 -0.36 -12.94 6.46
CA PRO A 177 -0.89 -12.34 7.69
C PRO A 177 0.22 -11.72 8.55
N PRO A 178 0.01 -10.54 9.17
CA PRO A 178 1.01 -9.89 10.01
C PRO A 178 1.55 -10.78 11.13
N GLU A 179 0.70 -11.58 11.77
CA GLU A 179 1.06 -12.47 12.87
C GLU A 179 1.99 -13.59 12.39
N LEU A 180 1.69 -14.19 11.23
CA LEU A 180 2.53 -15.20 10.62
C LEU A 180 3.86 -14.61 10.12
N ARG A 181 3.83 -13.39 9.57
CA ARG A 181 5.06 -12.68 9.18
C ARG A 181 5.95 -12.42 10.39
N ALA A 182 5.37 -12.04 11.53
CA ALA A 182 6.10 -11.86 12.79
C ALA A 182 6.65 -13.19 13.35
N GLN A 183 5.94 -14.31 13.15
CA GLN A 183 6.40 -15.66 13.49
C GLN A 183 7.64 -16.05 12.68
N PHE A 184 7.73 -15.66 11.40
CA PHE A 184 8.90 -15.94 10.57
C PHE A 184 10.16 -15.16 10.97
N GLY A 185 10.00 -13.98 11.58
CA GLY A 185 11.11 -13.22 12.14
C GLY A 185 10.76 -11.80 12.55
N GLN A 186 11.46 -11.32 13.58
CA GLN A 186 11.37 -9.94 14.08
C GLN A 186 12.72 -9.20 14.04
N HIS A 187 13.78 -9.87 13.61
CA HIS A 187 15.12 -9.31 13.59
C HIS A 187 15.19 -8.07 12.66
N PRO A 188 15.92 -6.99 13.02
CA PRO A 188 15.99 -5.76 12.21
C PRO A 188 16.38 -5.99 10.74
N LYS A 189 17.28 -6.95 10.47
CA LYS A 189 17.65 -7.36 9.09
C LYS A 189 16.47 -7.93 8.29
N PHE A 190 15.59 -8.69 8.94
CA PHE A 190 14.38 -9.24 8.32
C PHE A 190 13.39 -8.12 8.00
N VAL A 191 13.11 -7.25 8.98
CA VAL A 191 12.25 -6.08 8.79
C VAL A 191 12.79 -5.18 7.67
N HIS A 192 14.09 -4.90 7.65
CA HIS A 192 14.72 -4.12 6.58
C HIS A 192 14.50 -4.75 5.19
N ARG A 193 14.67 -6.07 5.06
CA ARG A 193 14.43 -6.76 3.79
C ARG A 193 12.95 -6.74 3.38
N LEU A 194 12.02 -6.83 4.33
CA LEU A 194 10.58 -6.66 4.04
C LEU A 194 10.29 -5.29 3.44
N ARG A 195 10.88 -4.22 4.01
CA ARG A 195 10.76 -2.87 3.43
C ARG A 195 11.34 -2.79 2.01
N GLN A 196 12.50 -3.41 1.77
CA GLN A 196 13.08 -3.50 0.42
C GLN A 196 12.18 -4.26 -0.56
N ALA A 197 11.42 -5.24 -0.08
CA ALA A 197 10.41 -5.96 -0.86
C ALA A 197 9.09 -5.17 -1.01
N GLY A 198 9.01 -3.93 -0.51
CA GLY A 198 7.80 -3.11 -0.54
C GLY A 198 6.71 -3.56 0.43
N ILE A 199 7.04 -4.41 1.41
CA ILE A 199 6.15 -4.85 2.48
C ILE A 199 6.38 -3.96 3.70
N VAL A 200 5.46 -3.05 3.91
CA VAL A 200 5.47 -2.04 4.97
C VAL A 200 4.11 -1.94 5.64
N GLU A 201 4.10 -1.73 6.95
CA GLU A 201 2.91 -1.33 7.70
C GLU A 201 2.58 0.13 7.43
N LEU A 202 1.30 0.51 7.49
CA LEU A 202 0.86 1.87 7.17
C LEU A 202 1.55 2.91 8.06
N ARG A 203 1.59 2.67 9.38
CA ARG A 203 2.28 3.56 10.33
C ARG A 203 3.74 3.75 9.98
N ASP A 204 4.46 2.65 9.75
CA ASP A 204 5.87 2.68 9.35
C ASP A 204 6.08 3.44 8.02
N TYR A 205 5.16 3.28 7.07
CA TYR A 205 5.22 4.00 5.79
C TYR A 205 5.02 5.51 5.97
N VAL A 206 4.09 5.93 6.81
CA VAL A 206 3.82 7.35 7.10
C VAL A 206 4.97 7.99 7.88
N GLU A 207 5.46 7.32 8.93
CA GLU A 207 6.46 7.88 9.84
C GLU A 207 7.87 7.84 9.26
N ARG A 208 8.20 6.80 8.49
CA ARG A 208 9.59 6.50 8.06
C ARG A 208 9.75 6.41 6.55
N GLY A 209 8.67 6.47 5.78
CA GLY A 209 8.74 6.47 4.33
C GLY A 209 9.48 7.70 3.81
N ARG A 210 10.26 7.50 2.75
CA ARG A 210 11.06 8.54 2.10
C ARG A 210 11.05 8.33 0.58
N PRO A 211 11.12 9.41 -0.23
CA PRO A 211 10.98 10.83 0.15
C PRO A 211 9.53 11.22 0.47
N PRO A 212 9.26 12.33 1.18
CA PRO A 212 7.92 12.75 1.58
C PRO A 212 6.99 12.99 0.38
N ARG A 213 7.52 13.53 -0.74
CA ARG A 213 6.74 13.69 -1.98
C ARG A 213 6.10 12.38 -2.46
N GLN A 214 6.83 11.27 -2.32
CA GLN A 214 6.36 9.96 -2.73
C GLN A 214 5.32 9.42 -1.74
N VAL A 215 5.62 9.52 -0.44
CA VAL A 215 4.69 9.10 0.62
C VAL A 215 3.37 9.85 0.51
N LEU A 216 3.41 11.18 0.49
CA LEU A 216 2.22 12.02 0.42
C LEU A 216 1.48 11.87 -0.91
N GLY A 217 2.19 11.67 -2.03
CA GLY A 217 1.58 11.36 -3.32
C GLY A 217 0.82 10.03 -3.29
N VAL A 218 1.41 8.98 -2.71
CA VAL A 218 0.74 7.67 -2.55
C VAL A 218 -0.50 7.80 -1.68
N LEU A 219 -0.41 8.53 -0.56
CA LEU A 219 -1.56 8.78 0.32
C LEU A 219 -2.64 9.62 -0.37
N HIS A 220 -2.26 10.56 -1.23
CA HIS A 220 -3.19 11.33 -2.06
C HIS A 220 -3.99 10.42 -3.00
N CYS A 221 -3.32 9.55 -3.77
CA CYS A 221 -3.99 8.54 -4.59
C CYS A 221 -4.86 7.60 -3.73
N GLY A 222 -4.40 7.30 -2.52
CA GLY A 222 -5.11 6.51 -1.53
C GLY A 222 -6.47 7.04 -1.12
N THR A 223 -6.69 8.35 -1.18
CA THR A 223 -8.02 8.95 -0.88
C THR A 223 -9.12 8.44 -1.81
N GLN A 224 -8.74 7.92 -2.99
CA GLN A 224 -9.65 7.31 -3.97
C GLN A 224 -9.52 5.78 -4.01
N LEU A 225 -8.29 5.26 -3.96
CA LEU A 225 -8.02 3.83 -4.15
C LEU A 225 -8.12 2.97 -2.88
N PHE A 226 -7.84 3.57 -1.71
CA PHE A 226 -7.86 2.89 -0.41
C PHE A 226 -8.26 3.86 0.71
N PRO A 227 -9.45 4.47 0.63
CA PRO A 227 -9.85 5.60 1.47
C PRO A 227 -9.75 5.33 2.98
N GLN A 228 -10.03 4.09 3.43
CA GLN A 228 -9.90 3.74 4.84
C GLN A 228 -8.45 3.86 5.34
N ARG A 229 -7.48 3.31 4.59
CA ARG A 229 -6.05 3.41 4.92
C ARG A 229 -5.52 4.83 4.76
N ALA A 230 -6.01 5.58 3.77
CA ALA A 230 -5.68 6.99 3.64
C ALA A 230 -6.20 7.82 4.83
N ALA A 231 -7.39 7.51 5.35
CA ALA A 231 -7.95 8.15 6.54
C ALA A 231 -7.16 7.82 7.82
N GLU A 232 -6.72 6.56 7.98
CA GLU A 232 -5.80 6.15 9.06
C GLU A 232 -4.48 6.94 8.99
N ALA A 233 -3.88 7.05 7.81
CA ALA A 233 -2.66 7.83 7.62
C ALA A 233 -2.88 9.33 7.88
N ALA A 234 -4.01 9.88 7.45
CA ALA A 234 -4.43 11.24 7.75
C ALA A 234 -4.52 11.48 9.26
N ALA A 235 -5.11 10.55 10.02
CA ALA A 235 -5.21 10.64 11.47
C ALA A 235 -3.83 10.65 12.16
N LEU A 236 -2.82 9.97 11.59
CA LEU A 236 -1.44 9.98 12.10
C LEU A 236 -0.76 11.35 11.88
N LEU A 237 -0.95 11.98 10.72
CA LEU A 237 -0.28 13.23 10.36
C LEU A 237 -1.00 14.49 10.84
N ALA A 238 -2.33 14.44 10.97
CA ALA A 238 -3.14 15.63 11.24
C ALA A 238 -2.80 16.38 12.53
N PRO A 239 -2.47 15.73 13.67
CA PRO A 239 -2.01 16.43 14.87
C PRO A 239 -0.75 17.27 14.61
N LEU A 240 0.23 16.71 13.90
CA LEU A 240 1.48 17.38 13.58
C LEU A 240 1.27 18.54 12.60
N VAL A 241 0.46 18.34 11.55
CA VAL A 241 0.14 19.42 10.60
C VAL A 241 -0.54 20.59 11.30
N ARG A 242 -1.49 20.33 12.21
CA ARG A 242 -2.16 21.40 12.97
C ARG A 242 -1.23 22.12 13.94
N ALA A 243 -0.31 21.41 14.57
CA ALA A 243 0.61 21.97 15.55
C ALA A 243 1.72 22.81 14.90
N GLU A 244 2.35 22.29 13.84
CA GLU A 244 3.56 22.88 13.26
C GLU A 244 3.27 23.90 12.16
N ILE A 245 2.21 23.71 11.39
CA ILE A 245 1.91 24.55 10.21
C ILE A 245 0.58 25.28 10.40
N GLY A 246 -0.47 24.57 10.81
CA GLY A 246 -1.79 25.13 11.10
C GLY A 246 -2.29 26.06 9.97
N THR A 247 -2.58 27.30 10.33
CA THR A 247 -3.01 28.38 9.42
C THR A 247 -1.87 29.28 8.94
N ASN A 248 -0.62 29.01 9.32
CA ASN A 248 0.54 29.81 8.95
C ASN A 248 0.85 29.66 7.44
N LEU A 249 0.51 30.68 6.67
CA LEU A 249 0.67 30.69 5.21
C LEU A 249 2.14 30.60 4.76
N ASP A 250 3.08 31.11 5.54
CA ASP A 250 4.50 31.08 5.20
C ASP A 250 5.08 29.68 5.45
N ALA A 251 4.64 28.98 6.51
CA ALA A 251 4.98 27.58 6.73
C ALA A 251 4.51 26.68 5.56
N TRP A 252 3.30 26.93 5.04
CA TRP A 252 2.81 26.25 3.84
C TRP A 252 3.63 26.56 2.58
N ALA A 253 4.11 27.79 2.43
CA ALA A 253 4.98 28.18 1.31
C ALA A 253 6.35 27.49 1.39
N VAL A 254 6.95 27.46 2.58
CA VAL A 254 8.20 26.73 2.84
C VAL A 254 8.02 25.24 2.55
N LEU A 255 6.94 24.63 3.04
CA LEU A 255 6.65 23.22 2.76
C LEU A 255 6.57 22.94 1.27
N ALA A 256 5.81 23.75 0.52
CA ALA A 256 5.66 23.57 -0.93
C ALA A 256 6.99 23.74 -1.68
N GLN A 257 7.87 24.63 -1.20
CA GLN A 257 9.19 24.85 -1.78
C GLN A 257 10.17 23.70 -1.47
N LEU A 258 10.12 23.14 -0.25
CA LEU A 258 11.02 22.07 0.19
C LEU A 258 10.60 20.69 -0.35
N LEU A 259 9.30 20.42 -0.47
CA LEU A 259 8.75 19.11 -0.82
C LEU A 259 9.45 18.39 -2.00
N PRO A 260 9.79 19.05 -3.13
CA PRO A 260 10.37 18.38 -4.29
C PRO A 260 11.78 17.81 -4.03
N THR A 261 12.54 18.41 -3.10
CA THR A 261 13.96 18.12 -2.84
C THR A 261 14.24 17.61 -1.43
N PHE A 262 13.27 17.65 -0.52
CA PHE A 262 13.44 17.19 0.85
C PHE A 262 13.69 15.68 0.93
N ALA A 263 14.82 15.29 1.53
CA ALA A 263 15.26 13.89 1.59
C ALA A 263 14.79 13.13 2.86
N GLY A 264 14.22 13.84 3.84
CA GLY A 264 13.75 13.29 5.10
C GLY A 264 12.41 12.55 5.00
N THR A 265 11.66 12.52 6.08
CA THR A 265 10.31 11.93 6.16
C THR A 265 9.21 13.01 6.04
N ALA A 266 7.95 12.59 5.90
CA ALA A 266 6.83 13.54 5.90
C ALA A 266 6.69 14.29 7.23
N PRO A 267 6.78 13.64 8.42
CA PRO A 267 6.85 14.36 9.69
C PRO A 267 8.00 15.36 9.78
N GLU A 268 9.22 14.97 9.38
CA GLU A 268 10.39 15.85 9.39
C GLU A 268 10.18 17.09 8.50
N LEU A 269 9.58 16.92 7.31
CA LEU A 269 9.24 18.03 6.41
C LEU A 269 8.24 19.00 7.07
N ILE A 270 7.20 18.47 7.72
CA ILE A 270 6.16 19.27 8.38
C ILE A 270 6.77 20.12 9.49
N SER A 271 7.50 19.51 10.42
CA SER A 271 8.17 20.22 11.52
C SER A 271 9.21 21.24 11.03
N THR A 272 10.01 20.87 10.02
CA THR A 272 11.01 21.80 9.43
C THR A 272 10.34 23.03 8.84
N SER A 273 9.22 22.84 8.12
CA SER A 273 8.50 23.95 7.48
C SER A 273 7.88 24.90 8.51
N GLY A 274 7.35 24.35 9.60
CA GLY A 274 6.86 25.14 10.73
C GLY A 274 7.97 25.96 11.38
N ALA A 275 9.09 25.33 11.73
CA ALA A 275 10.21 25.99 12.37
C ALA A 275 10.80 27.14 11.52
N VAL A 276 11.04 26.90 10.23
CA VAL A 276 11.63 27.92 9.32
C VAL A 276 10.73 29.15 9.17
N ALA A 277 9.41 28.99 9.21
CA ALA A 277 8.47 30.12 9.08
C ALA A 277 8.28 30.95 10.36
N THR A 278 8.90 30.55 11.47
CA THR A 278 8.87 31.30 12.75
C THR A 278 10.11 32.16 12.99
N VAL A 279 11.12 32.04 12.13
CA VAL A 279 12.37 32.82 12.16
C VAL A 279 12.18 34.13 11.39
#